data_AF-K2MYK3-F1
#
_entry.id   AF-K2MYK3-F1
#
_cell.length_a   1.000
_cell.length_b   1.000
_cell.length_c   1.000
_cell.angle_alpha   90.00
_cell.angle_beta   90.00
_cell.angle_gamma   90.00
#
_symmetry.space_group_name_H-M   'P 1'
#
loop_
_entity.id
_entity.type
_entity.pdbx_description
1 polymer ?
#
loop_
_entity_poly.entity_id
_entity_poly.type
_entity_poly.pdbx_seq_one_letter_code
_entity_poly.pdbx_strand_id
1 'polypeptide(L)'
;MFGLSIGAWLRAGAAVAVLGALTWSHLAVYRAGRSAEQAAFAEKINQQNEEAGNAAEDWRARYRRCVDTGGLFDHETGTCDQ
;
A
#
# COMPACT_ATOMS: atom_id res chain seq x y z
N MET A 1 48.31 -3.12 -37.85
CA MET A 1 46.87 -3.45 -37.81
C MET A 1 46.19 -3.02 -36.49
N PHE A 2 46.49 -1.84 -35.93
CA PHE A 2 45.98 -1.43 -34.61
C PHE A 2 45.01 -0.23 -34.63
N GLY A 3 44.65 0.30 -35.80
CA GLY A 3 43.81 1.50 -35.93
C GLY A 3 42.29 1.26 -36.03
N LEU A 4 41.86 0.03 -36.31
CA LEU A 4 40.43 -0.33 -36.47
C LEU A 4 39.71 -0.61 -35.14
N SER A 5 40.41 -0.66 -34.00
CA SER A 5 39.85 -1.15 -32.74
C SER A 5 39.24 -0.04 -31.86
N ILE A 6 39.94 1.07 -31.63
CA ILE A 6 39.57 2.05 -30.59
C ILE A 6 38.22 2.72 -30.86
N GLY A 7 37.98 3.19 -32.09
CA GLY A 7 36.71 3.85 -32.45
C GLY A 7 35.51 2.89 -32.43
N ALA A 8 35.71 1.62 -32.77
CA ALA A 8 34.68 0.59 -32.69
C ALA A 8 34.34 0.25 -31.23
N TRP A 9 35.36 0.11 -30.38
CA TRP A 9 35.19 -0.12 -28.95
C TRP A 9 34.50 1.06 -28.25
N LEU A 10 34.82 2.30 -28.61
CA LEU A 10 34.15 3.48 -28.06
C LEU A 10 32.66 3.53 -28.44
N ARG A 11 32.32 3.19 -29.70
CA ARG A 11 30.92 3.12 -30.14
C ARG A 11 30.15 1.99 -29.45
N ALA A 12 30.78 0.82 -29.31
CA ALA A 12 30.20 -0.30 -28.57
C ALA A 12 29.96 0.06 -27.09
N GLY A 13 30.95 0.68 -26.44
CA GLY A 13 30.82 1.16 -25.06
C GLY A 13 29.70 2.19 -24.90
N ALA A 14 29.60 3.15 -25.83
CA ALA A 14 28.51 4.13 -25.83
C ALA A 14 27.14 3.46 -26.00
N ALA A 15 27.00 2.48 -26.89
CA ALA A 15 25.76 1.74 -27.09
C ALA A 15 25.35 0.96 -25.82
N VAL A 16 26.30 0.27 -25.18
CA VAL A 16 26.05 -0.44 -23.92
C VAL A 16 25.67 0.52 -22.80
N ALA A 17 26.33 1.68 -22.71
CA ALA A 17 26.00 2.69 -21.70
C ALA A 17 24.58 3.23 -21.87
N VAL A 18 24.16 3.52 -23.11
CA VAL A 18 22.79 3.97 -23.42
C VAL A 18 21.76 2.89 -23.06
N LEU A 19 22.00 1.63 -23.46
CA LEU A 19 21.11 0.53 -23.11
C LEU A 19 21.05 0.28 -21.60
N GLY A 20 22.17 0.39 -20.90
CA GLY A 20 22.24 0.28 -19.45
C GLY A 20 21.46 1.40 -18.75
N ALA A 21 21.60 2.64 -19.22
CA ALA A 21 20.89 3.80 -18.69
C ALA A 21 19.36 3.68 -18.88
N LEU A 22 18.93 3.24 -20.07
CA LEU A 22 17.52 2.96 -20.37
C LEU A 22 16.98 1.84 -19.48
N THR A 23 17.70 0.73 -19.38
CA THR A 23 17.27 -0.40 -18.55
C THR A 23 17.14 0.01 -17.08
N TRP A 24 18.13 0.75 -16.57
CA TRP A 24 18.13 1.24 -15.19
C TRP A 24 16.97 2.20 -14.92
N SER A 25 16.74 3.18 -15.81
CA SER A 25 15.69 4.18 -15.61
C SER A 25 14.30 3.53 -15.57
N HIS A 26 14.02 2.59 -16.48
CA HIS A 26 12.78 1.85 -16.48
C HIS A 26 12.61 1.02 -15.20
N LEU A 27 13.66 0.34 -14.74
CA LEU A 27 13.60 -0.47 -13.52
C LEU A 27 13.41 0.39 -12.27
N ALA A 28 14.03 1.56 -12.21
CA ALA A 28 13.90 2.51 -11.11
C ALA A 28 12.47 3.05 -11.01
N VAL A 29 11.89 3.48 -12.13
CA VAL A 29 10.50 3.96 -12.19
C VAL A 29 9.53 2.85 -11.82
N TYR A 30 9.73 1.63 -12.34
CA TYR A 30 8.85 0.51 -12.04
C TYR A 30 8.88 0.10 -10.57
N ARG A 31 10.06 0.12 -9.94
CA ARG A 31 10.20 -0.14 -8.50
C ARG A 31 9.54 0.97 -7.66
N ALA A 32 9.76 2.23 -8.02
CA ALA A 32 9.16 3.37 -7.33
C ALA A 32 7.62 3.36 -7.42
N GLY A 33 7.07 3.11 -8.61
CA GLY A 33 5.62 2.98 -8.82
C GLY A 33 5.02 1.85 -7.99
N ARG A 34 5.65 0.67 -8.00
CA ARG A 34 5.19 -0.47 -7.20
C ARG A 34 5.22 -0.17 -5.69
N SER A 35 6.26 0.51 -5.19
CA SER A 35 6.32 0.88 -3.77
C SER A 35 5.25 1.91 -3.38
N ALA A 36 4.94 2.85 -4.27
CA ALA A 36 3.90 3.85 -4.02
C ALA A 36 2.50 3.21 -3.99
N GLU A 37 2.21 2.32 -4.94
CA GLU A 37 0.95 1.56 -4.95
C GLU A 37 0.83 0.68 -3.71
N GLN A 38 1.89 -0.05 -3.34
CA GLN A 38 1.90 -0.88 -2.14
C GLN A 38 1.67 -0.07 -0.86
N ALA A 39 2.28 1.10 -0.74
CA ALA A 39 2.06 2.01 0.39
C ALA A 39 0.60 2.48 0.45
N ALA A 40 0.01 2.88 -0.69
CA ALA A 40 -1.38 3.31 -0.75
C ALA A 40 -2.36 2.17 -0.39
N PHE A 41 -2.10 0.95 -0.83
CA PHE A 41 -2.90 -0.22 -0.44
C PHE A 41 -2.77 -0.52 1.06
N ALA A 42 -1.56 -0.49 1.61
CA ALA A 42 -1.34 -0.72 3.04
C ALA A 42 -2.02 0.35 3.90
N GLU A 43 -1.97 1.62 3.48
CA GLU A 43 -2.64 2.72 4.17
C GLU A 43 -4.16 2.56 4.15
N LYS A 44 -4.73 2.18 3.00
CA LYS A 44 -6.17 1.89 2.90
C LYS A 44 -6.59 0.72 3.79
N ILE A 45 -5.80 -0.34 3.84
CA ILE A 45 -6.07 -1.49 4.73
C ILE A 45 -6.03 -1.07 6.19
N ASN A 46 -5.04 -0.26 6.59
CA ASN A 46 -4.96 0.23 7.96
C ASN A 46 -6.15 1.11 8.34
N GLN A 47 -6.58 2.02 7.46
CA GLN A 47 -7.78 2.83 7.69
C GLN A 47 -9.03 1.95 7.84
N GLN A 48 -9.22 0.95 6.98
CA GLN A 48 -10.35 0.03 7.07
C GLN A 48 -10.33 -0.81 8.36
N ASN A 49 -9.15 -1.25 8.79
CA ASN A 49 -8.99 -1.99 10.04
C ASN A 49 -9.29 -1.11 11.26
N GLU A 50 -8.85 0.15 11.24
CA GLU A 50 -9.12 1.11 12.30
C GLU A 50 -10.61 1.45 12.39
N GLU A 51 -11.27 1.67 11.25
CA GLU A 51 -12.72 1.90 11.20
C GLU A 51 -13.51 0.69 11.71
N ALA A 52 -13.14 -0.53 11.28
CA ALA A 52 -13.76 -1.76 11.77
C ALA A 52 -13.53 -1.97 13.28
N GLY A 53 -12.33 -1.65 13.77
CA GLY A 53 -11.99 -1.70 15.20
C GLY A 53 -12.82 -0.71 16.01
N ASN A 54 -12.91 0.54 15.56
CA ASN A 54 -13.71 1.58 16.20
C ASN A 54 -15.20 1.23 16.20
N ALA A 55 -15.73 0.68 15.09
CA ALA A 55 -17.12 0.22 15.03
C ALA A 55 -17.39 -0.93 16.01
N ALA A 56 -16.44 -1.86 16.15
CA ALA A 56 -16.55 -2.95 17.12
C ALA A 56 -16.51 -2.45 18.57
N GLU A 57 -15.63 -1.49 18.89
CA GLU A 57 -15.58 -0.87 20.22
C GLU A 57 -16.84 -0.06 20.54
N ASP A 58 -17.36 0.69 19.57
CA ASP A 58 -18.60 1.44 19.73
C ASP A 58 -19.80 0.50 19.95
N TRP A 59 -19.85 -0.63 19.24
CA TRP A 59 -20.84 -1.67 19.51
C TRP A 59 -20.71 -2.24 20.93
N ARG A 60 -19.49 -2.57 21.37
CA ARG A 60 -19.24 -3.06 22.75
C ARG A 60 -19.63 -2.02 23.80
N ALA A 61 -19.40 -0.75 23.53
CA ALA A 61 -19.75 0.35 24.44
C ALA A 61 -21.26 0.51 24.56
N ARG A 62 -22.00 0.46 23.43
CA ARG A 62 -23.47 0.50 23.41
C ARG A 62 -24.09 -0.67 24.15
N TYR A 63 -23.62 -1.89 23.87
CA TYR A 63 -24.09 -3.09 24.55
C TYR A 63 -23.87 -3.01 26.07
N ARG A 64 -22.64 -2.70 26.52
CA ARG A 64 -22.33 -2.55 27.95
C ARG A 64 -23.23 -1.53 28.62
N ARG A 65 -23.39 -0.35 28.02
CA ARG A 65 -24.26 0.70 28.57
C ARG A 65 -25.70 0.23 28.75
N CYS A 66 -26.24 -0.52 27.78
CA CYS A 66 -27.60 -1.05 27.86
C CYS A 66 -27.77 -2.04 29.03
N VAL A 67 -26.87 -3.02 29.10
CA VAL A 67 -26.88 -4.06 30.14
C VAL A 67 -26.64 -3.47 31.53
N ASP A 68 -25.73 -2.50 31.65
CA ASP A 68 -25.42 -1.82 32.92
C ASP A 68 -26.63 -1.03 33.45
N THR A 69 -27.51 -0.54 32.57
CA THR A 69 -28.78 0.11 32.95
C THR A 69 -29.93 -0.87 33.19
N GLY A 70 -29.72 -2.17 33.02
CA GLY A 70 -30.74 -3.21 33.18
C GLY A 70 -31.67 -3.40 31.98
N GLY A 71 -31.35 -2.79 30.83
CA GLY A 71 -32.13 -2.91 29.60
C GLY A 71 -31.86 -4.19 28.82
N LEU A 72 -32.75 -4.51 27.88
CA LEU A 72 -32.59 -5.61 26.93
C LEU A 72 -32.03 -5.07 25.61
N PHE A 73 -30.87 -5.59 25.20
CA PHE A 73 -30.24 -5.16 23.95
C PHE A 73 -30.80 -5.95 22.76
N ASP A 74 -31.30 -5.25 21.75
CA ASP A 74 -31.72 -5.83 20.49
C ASP A 74 -30.55 -5.86 19.49
N HIS A 75 -30.15 -7.07 19.10
CA HIS A 75 -29.06 -7.30 18.16
C HIS A 75 -29.42 -7.06 16.70
N GLU A 76 -30.70 -7.14 16.32
CA GLU A 76 -31.15 -6.87 14.95
C GLU A 76 -31.15 -5.38 14.65
N THR A 77 -31.63 -4.57 15.59
CA THR A 77 -31.77 -3.11 15.41
C THR A 77 -30.63 -2.31 16.02
N GLY A 78 -29.83 -2.91 16.92
CA GLY A 78 -28.75 -2.25 17.63
C GLY A 78 -29.23 -1.24 18.68
N THR A 79 -30.49 -1.34 19.11
CA THR A 79 -31.10 -0.46 20.12
C THR A 79 -31.16 -1.14 21.48
N CYS A 80 -31.35 -0.32 22.52
CA CYS A 80 -31.56 -0.79 23.89
C CYS A 80 -32.99 -0.47 24.30
N ASP A 81 -33.75 -1.49 24.68
CA ASP A 81 -35.08 -1.35 25.26
C ASP A 81 -34.97 -1.33 26.79
N GLN A 82 -35.71 -0.40 27.41
CA GLN A 82 -35.81 -0.24 28.88
C GLN A 82 -37.14 -0.78 29.40
#